data_AF-A0A6H5J361-F1
#
_entry.id   AF-A0A6H5J361-F1
#
_cell.length_a   1.000
_cell.length_b   1.000
_cell.length_c   1.000
_cell.angle_alpha   90.00
_cell.angle_beta   90.00
_cell.angle_gamma   90.00
#
_symmetry.space_group_name_H-M   'P 1'
#
loop_
_entity.id
_entity.type
_entity.pdbx_description
1 polymer ?
#
loop_
_entity_poly.entity_id
_entity_poly.type
_entity_poly.pdbx_seq_one_letter_code
_entity_poly.pdbx_strand_id
1 'polypeptide(L)'
;MASVIEHRRIFRADDPTSYVSRYAHELQQKRDFAVALLTVAGMLPVEPQAGHCILANWTSLLETIELGDADADYRITDWEFVRWLAQRLGVALMPLSTFYSDKNQQIGRGFVRFCFAKVVIHCYDGTCSE
;
A
#
# COMPACT_ATOMS: atom_id res chain seq x y z
N MET A 1 -38.01 -17.03 -5.11
CA MET A 1 -36.88 -17.91 -4.75
C MET A 1 -35.67 -17.63 -5.67
N ALA A 2 -35.00 -16.49 -5.48
CA ALA A 2 -33.77 -16.13 -6.23
C ALA A 2 -32.50 -16.17 -5.37
N SER A 3 -32.62 -16.34 -4.05
CA SER A 3 -31.55 -15.98 -3.11
C SER A 3 -30.45 -17.02 -2.89
N VAL A 4 -30.53 -18.24 -3.41
CA VAL A 4 -29.52 -19.30 -3.13
C VAL A 4 -28.64 -19.62 -4.34
N ILE A 5 -29.14 -19.46 -5.56
CA ILE A 5 -28.37 -19.71 -6.80
C ILE A 5 -27.42 -18.52 -7.09
N GLU A 6 -27.80 -17.30 -6.70
CA GLU A 6 -27.02 -16.09 -6.93
C GLU A 6 -25.72 -16.06 -6.10
N HIS A 7 -25.76 -16.53 -4.85
CA HIS A 7 -24.58 -16.59 -3.96
C HIS A 7 -23.45 -17.48 -4.47
N ARG A 8 -23.74 -18.55 -5.23
CA ARG A 8 -22.72 -19.46 -5.76
C ARG A 8 -21.96 -18.89 -6.97
N ARG A 9 -22.48 -17.85 -7.64
CA ARG A 9 -21.79 -17.22 -8.77
C ARG A 9 -20.76 -16.18 -8.33
N ILE A 10 -20.99 -15.52 -7.19
CA ILE A 10 -20.15 -14.43 -6.65
C ILE A 10 -18.67 -14.84 -6.54
N PHE A 11 -18.40 -16.09 -6.19
CA PHE A 11 -17.05 -16.61 -5.94
C PHE A 11 -16.44 -17.43 -7.09
N ARG A 12 -17.03 -17.39 -8.29
CA ARG A 12 -16.54 -18.13 -9.46
C ARG A 12 -15.46 -17.35 -10.20
N ALA A 13 -14.20 -17.73 -10.01
CA ALA A 13 -13.06 -17.11 -10.70
C ALA A 13 -13.07 -17.35 -12.23
N ASP A 14 -13.77 -18.39 -12.69
CA ASP A 14 -13.98 -18.71 -14.10
C ASP A 14 -15.10 -17.88 -14.76
N ASP A 15 -15.95 -17.23 -13.96
CA ASP A 15 -17.01 -16.36 -14.44
C ASP A 15 -16.53 -14.90 -14.44
N PRO A 16 -16.37 -14.24 -15.61
CA PRO A 16 -15.89 -12.86 -15.68
C PRO A 16 -16.87 -11.84 -15.09
N THR A 17 -18.13 -12.22 -14.88
CA THR A 17 -19.16 -11.36 -14.29
C THR A 17 -19.24 -11.50 -12.77
N SER A 18 -18.54 -12.49 -12.20
CA SER A 18 -18.52 -12.71 -10.75
C SER A 18 -17.84 -11.54 -10.02
N TYR A 19 -18.20 -11.40 -8.74
CA TYR A 19 -17.56 -10.41 -7.88
C TYR A 19 -16.05 -10.65 -7.78
N VAL A 20 -15.61 -11.90 -7.59
CA VAL A 20 -14.19 -12.23 -7.44
C VAL A 20 -13.38 -11.84 -8.68
N SER A 21 -13.87 -12.18 -9.87
CA SER A 21 -13.18 -11.85 -11.13
C SER A 21 -13.12 -10.34 -11.37
N ARG A 22 -14.24 -9.64 -11.15
CA ARG A 22 -14.32 -8.18 -11.30
C ARG A 22 -13.43 -7.47 -10.30
N TYR A 23 -13.46 -7.88 -9.03
CA TYR A 23 -12.66 -7.27 -7.96
C TYR A 23 -11.17 -7.53 -8.15
N ALA A 24 -10.78 -8.72 -8.62
CA ALA A 24 -9.39 -9.01 -8.97
C ALA A 24 -8.89 -8.08 -10.09
N HIS A 25 -9.70 -7.85 -11.14
CA HIS A 25 -9.35 -6.93 -12.21
C HIS A 25 -9.22 -5.48 -11.73
N GLU A 26 -10.16 -5.02 -10.89
CA GLU A 26 -10.12 -3.69 -10.28
C GLU A 26 -8.88 -3.51 -9.39
N LEU A 27 -8.56 -4.49 -8.54
CA LEU A 27 -7.37 -4.45 -7.70
C LEU A 27 -6.09 -4.45 -8.53
N GLN A 28 -6.04 -5.15 -9.66
CA GLN A 28 -4.88 -5.13 -10.55
C GLN A 28 -4.64 -3.72 -11.12
N GLN A 29 -5.69 -3.01 -11.56
CA GLN A 29 -5.57 -1.63 -12.03
C GLN A 29 -5.05 -0.69 -10.92
N LYS A 30 -5.59 -0.84 -9.69
CA LYS A 30 -5.15 -0.07 -8.52
C LYS A 30 -3.71 -0.39 -8.11
N ARG A 31 -3.31 -1.66 -8.22
CA ARG A 31 -1.93 -2.10 -8.00
C ARG A 31 -0.98 -1.42 -8.98
N ASP A 32 -1.29 -1.46 -10.26
CA ASP A 32 -0.42 -0.91 -11.32
C ASP A 32 -0.23 0.60 -11.15
N PHE A 33 -1.31 1.31 -10.82
CA PHE A 33 -1.24 2.72 -10.46
C PHE A 33 -0.37 2.97 -9.22
N ALA A 34 -0.55 2.18 -8.16
CA ALA A 34 0.22 2.34 -6.94
C ALA A 34 1.72 2.04 -7.14
N VAL A 35 2.07 1.02 -7.93
CA VAL A 35 3.46 0.74 -8.32
C VAL A 35 4.07 1.94 -9.03
N ALA A 36 3.40 2.46 -10.06
CA ALA A 36 3.88 3.63 -10.81
C ALA A 36 4.04 4.87 -9.91
N LEU A 37 3.06 5.15 -9.04
CA LEU A 37 3.10 6.28 -8.11
C LEU A 37 4.27 6.17 -7.14
N LEU A 38 4.49 5.00 -6.54
CA LEU A 38 5.58 4.77 -5.59
C LEU A 38 6.95 4.89 -6.26
N THR A 39 7.08 4.39 -7.49
CA THR A 39 8.31 4.57 -8.29
C THR A 39 8.59 6.05 -8.57
N VAL A 40 7.57 6.83 -8.97
CA VAL A 40 7.71 8.28 -9.20
C VAL A 40 8.05 9.02 -7.90
N ALA A 41 7.52 8.57 -6.77
CA ALA A 41 7.82 9.11 -5.45
C ALA A 41 9.24 8.77 -4.95
N GLY A 42 10.06 8.05 -5.73
CA GLY A 42 11.45 7.71 -5.38
C GLY A 42 11.58 6.47 -4.48
N MET A 43 10.53 5.68 -4.34
CA MET A 43 10.58 4.39 -3.66
C MET A 43 10.81 3.23 -4.63
N LEU A 44 11.23 2.08 -4.11
CA LEU A 44 11.37 0.84 -4.88
C LEU A 44 10.27 -0.15 -4.48
N PRO A 45 9.11 -0.16 -5.19
CA PRO A 45 8.02 -1.09 -4.90
C PRO A 45 8.37 -2.53 -5.31
N VAL A 46 7.96 -3.48 -4.48
CA VAL A 46 7.93 -4.92 -4.80
C VAL A 46 6.56 -5.22 -5.41
N GLU A 47 6.52 -5.44 -6.73
CA GLU A 47 5.26 -5.70 -7.42
C GLU A 47 4.58 -6.97 -6.86
N PRO A 48 3.37 -6.86 -6.28
CA PRO A 48 2.69 -8.01 -5.71
C PRO A 48 2.01 -8.81 -6.82
N GLN A 49 2.11 -10.13 -6.71
CA GLN A 49 1.41 -11.06 -7.60
C GLN A 49 -0.08 -11.21 -7.24
N ALA A 50 -0.45 -10.91 -6.00
CA ALA A 50 -1.81 -11.03 -5.48
C ALA A 50 -2.02 -10.17 -4.23
N GLY A 51 -3.27 -10.10 -3.77
CA GLY A 51 -3.66 -9.37 -2.57
C GLY A 51 -3.86 -7.88 -2.83
N HIS A 52 -3.86 -7.10 -1.75
CA HIS A 52 -4.16 -5.67 -1.78
C HIS A 52 -3.08 -4.81 -1.10
N CYS A 53 -1.89 -5.37 -0.91
CA CYS A 53 -0.77 -4.69 -0.26
C CYS A 53 0.47 -4.66 -1.16
N ILE A 54 1.23 -3.56 -1.09
CA ILE A 54 2.53 -3.40 -1.75
C ILE A 54 3.57 -3.12 -0.68
N LEU A 55 4.72 -3.79 -0.76
CA LEU A 55 5.90 -3.41 -0.01
C LEU A 55 6.71 -2.42 -0.85
N ALA A 56 7.18 -1.34 -0.24
CA ALA A 56 8.04 -0.38 -0.92
C ALA A 56 9.24 -0.06 -0.05
N ASN A 57 10.43 -0.20 -0.66
CA ASN A 57 11.65 0.26 -0.03
C ASN A 57 11.73 1.79 -0.14
N TRP A 58 11.90 2.45 1.01
CA TRP A 58 11.90 3.90 1.10
C TRP A 58 13.29 4.50 1.35
N THR A 59 14.34 3.68 1.50
CA THR A 59 15.65 4.15 1.97
C THR A 59 16.33 5.11 0.98
N SER A 60 15.98 5.06 -0.31
CA SER A 60 16.44 6.04 -1.31
C SER A 60 15.98 7.47 -1.02
N LEU A 61 14.97 7.66 -0.17
CA LEU A 61 14.48 8.97 0.24
C LEU A 61 15.31 9.60 1.37
N LEU A 62 16.18 8.83 2.04
CA LEU A 62 16.97 9.32 3.18
C LEU A 62 17.85 10.53 2.85
N GLU A 63 18.23 10.70 1.59
CA GLU A 63 19.02 11.87 1.14
C GLU A 63 18.15 13.12 0.92
N THR A 64 16.83 12.97 0.78
CA THR A 64 15.91 14.05 0.40
C THR A 64 14.94 14.45 1.50
N ILE A 65 14.75 13.60 2.52
CA ILE A 65 13.81 13.85 3.62
C ILE A 65 14.55 14.15 4.92
N GLU A 66 14.14 15.22 5.60
CA GLU A 66 14.61 15.56 6.93
C GLU A 66 13.73 14.87 7.98
N LEU A 67 14.26 13.79 8.57
CA LEU A 67 13.62 13.03 9.63
C LEU A 67 14.02 13.57 11.01
N GLY A 68 13.80 14.87 11.24
CA GLY A 68 14.06 15.54 12.54
C GLY A 68 15.53 15.48 13.00
N ASP A 69 15.78 15.82 14.27
CA ASP A 69 17.11 15.75 14.94
C ASP A 69 17.59 14.29 15.15
N ALA A 70 17.47 13.44 14.14
CA ALA A 70 18.19 12.17 14.07
C ALA A 70 19.64 12.49 13.70
N ASP A 71 20.32 13.20 14.59
CA ASP A 71 21.75 13.44 14.55
C ASP A 71 22.44 12.08 14.62
N ALA A 72 23.17 11.77 13.55
CA ALA A 72 24.08 10.65 13.40
C ALA A 72 23.48 9.22 13.50
N ASP A 73 23.82 8.45 12.46
CA ASP A 73 24.08 7.02 12.56
C ASP A 73 22.87 6.09 12.43
N TYR A 74 22.52 5.69 11.19
CA TYR A 74 21.90 4.40 10.82
C TYR A 74 20.65 3.90 11.57
N ARG A 75 20.04 4.71 12.44
CA ARG A 75 18.98 4.30 13.37
C ARG A 75 17.58 4.60 12.90
N ILE A 76 17.43 5.29 11.76
CA ILE A 76 16.11 5.59 11.22
C ILE A 76 15.40 4.28 10.90
N THR A 77 14.36 4.03 11.68
CA THR A 77 13.46 2.89 11.58
C THR A 77 12.32 3.21 10.62
N ASP A 78 11.70 2.16 10.08
CA ASP A 78 10.43 2.29 9.37
C ASP A 78 9.33 2.92 10.24
N TRP A 79 9.38 2.75 11.57
CA TRP A 79 8.49 3.45 12.52
C TRP A 79 8.62 4.98 12.47
N GLU A 80 9.85 5.49 12.45
CA GLU A 80 10.09 6.93 12.35
C GLU A 80 9.67 7.46 10.98
N PHE A 81 9.96 6.70 9.93
CA PHE A 81 9.53 7.04 8.58
C PHE A 81 8.00 7.10 8.46
N VAL A 82 7.25 6.10 8.92
CA VAL A 82 5.77 6.14 8.85
C VAL A 82 5.18 7.25 9.72
N ARG A 83 5.79 7.55 10.87
CA ARG A 83 5.37 8.65 11.74
C ARG A 83 5.57 10.00 11.04
N TRP A 84 6.74 10.21 10.44
CA TRP A 84 7.04 11.41 9.68
C TRP A 84 6.08 11.57 8.50
N LEU A 85 5.83 10.49 7.74
CA LEU A 85 4.95 10.51 6.58
C LEU A 85 3.51 10.88 6.97
N ALA A 86 3.03 10.34 8.10
CA ALA A 86 1.72 10.67 8.63
C ALA A 86 1.63 12.14 9.09
N GLN A 87 2.67 12.65 9.75
CA GLN A 87 2.70 14.02 10.25
C GLN A 87 2.88 15.07 9.15
N ARG A 88 3.70 14.77 8.12
CA ARG A 88 4.04 15.71 7.05
C ARG A 88 3.09 15.65 5.88
N LEU A 89 2.67 14.46 5.47
CA LEU A 89 1.87 14.24 4.26
C LEU A 89 0.48 13.69 4.55
N GLY A 90 0.14 13.39 5.81
CA GLY A 90 -1.16 12.81 6.16
C GLY A 90 -1.32 11.35 5.69
N VAL A 91 -0.23 10.67 5.31
CA VAL A 91 -0.27 9.30 4.81
C VAL A 91 0.13 8.31 5.90
N ALA A 92 -0.84 7.53 6.38
CA ALA A 92 -0.61 6.50 7.38
C ALA A 92 -0.29 5.15 6.74
N LEU A 93 0.81 4.52 7.16
CA LEU A 93 1.32 3.25 6.63
C LEU A 93 1.71 2.30 7.76
N MET A 94 1.88 1.03 7.41
CA MET A 94 2.39 0.02 8.33
C MET A 94 3.90 -0.17 8.14
N PRO A 95 4.73 -0.05 9.20
CA PRO A 95 6.13 -0.45 9.16
C PRO A 95 6.23 -1.96 8.91
N LEU A 96 7.17 -2.41 8.07
CA LEU A 96 7.29 -3.84 7.77
C LEU A 96 7.98 -4.61 8.92
N SER A 97 8.84 -3.95 9.70
CA SER A 97 9.56 -4.53 10.84
C SER A 97 8.63 -5.14 11.88
N THR A 98 7.38 -4.65 12.02
CA THR A 98 6.39 -5.19 12.96
C THR A 98 5.95 -6.61 12.65
N PHE A 99 6.18 -7.10 11.43
CA PHE A 99 5.87 -8.46 11.01
C PHE A 99 7.03 -9.44 11.22
N TYR A 100 8.15 -8.96 11.77
CA TYR A 100 9.32 -9.76 12.12
C TYR A 100 9.46 -9.89 13.64
N SER A 101 10.11 -10.97 14.08
CA SER A 101 10.55 -11.09 15.47
C SER A 101 11.63 -10.04 15.79
N ASP A 102 11.82 -9.72 17.06
CA ASP A 102 12.80 -8.71 17.51
C ASP A 102 14.21 -8.93 16.96
N LYS A 103 14.62 -10.20 16.81
CA LYS A 103 15.93 -10.58 16.25
C LYS A 103 16.07 -10.33 14.74
N ASN A 104 14.97 -10.14 14.03
CA ASN A 104 14.89 -10.07 12.57
C ASN A 104 14.28 -8.77 12.04
N GLN A 105 13.92 -7.81 12.92
CA GLN A 105 13.30 -6.54 12.53
C GLN A 105 14.10 -5.77 11.48
N GLN A 106 15.43 -5.89 11.48
CA GLN A 106 16.33 -5.27 10.51
C GLN A 106 16.01 -5.60 9.06
N ILE A 107 15.39 -6.77 8.79
CA ILE A 107 14.99 -7.16 7.43
C ILE A 107 13.89 -6.22 6.89
N GLY A 108 12.96 -5.81 7.77
CA GLY A 108 11.83 -4.96 7.42
C GLY A 108 12.10 -3.46 7.50
N ARG A 109 13.16 -3.01 8.18
CA ARG A 109 13.39 -1.58 8.48
C ARG A 109 13.40 -0.67 7.26
N GLY A 110 13.90 -1.14 6.12
CA GLY A 110 13.95 -0.35 4.89
C GLY A 110 12.61 -0.30 4.14
N PHE A 111 11.56 -0.94 4.64
CA PHE A 111 10.31 -1.16 3.91
C PHE A 111 9.09 -0.68 4.70
N VAL A 112 8.08 -0.25 3.94
CA VAL A 112 6.73 0.01 4.44
C VAL A 112 5.70 -0.74 3.61
N ARG A 113 4.56 -1.05 4.22
CA ARG A 113 3.44 -1.74 3.57
C ARG A 113 2.29 -0.78 3.29
N PHE A 114 2.04 -0.53 2.01
CA PHE A 114 0.88 0.21 1.49
C PHE A 114 -0.31 -0.71 1.26
N CYS A 115 -1.53 -0.20 1.44
CA CYS A 115 -2.76 -0.86 1.01
C CYS A 115 -3.40 -0.06 -0.12
N PHE A 116 -3.60 -0.71 -1.27
CA PHE A 116 -4.15 -0.07 -2.47
C PHE A 116 -5.63 -0.42 -2.73
N ALA A 117 -6.26 -1.24 -1.87
CA ALA A 117 -7.72 -1.42 -1.86
C ALA A 117 -8.39 -0.18 -1.25
N LYS A 118 -8.35 0.93 -1.99
CA LYS A 118 -8.95 2.22 -1.64
C LYS A 118 -10.02 2.58 -2.67
N VAL A 119 -11.02 3.34 -2.25
CA VAL A 119 -12.03 3.90 -3.16
C VAL A 119 -11.37 4.99 -4.02
N VAL A 120 -11.83 5.12 -5.26
CA VAL A 120 -11.46 6.25 -6.12
C VAL A 120 -12.43 7.37 -5.78
N ILE A 121 -11.91 8.49 -5.29
CA ILE A 121 -12.74 9.64 -5.00
C ILE A 121 -12.69 10.56 -6.21
N HIS A 122 -13.82 10.73 -6.88
CA HIS A 122 -13.94 11.71 -7.95
C HIS A 122 -14.26 13.07 -7.33
N CYS A 123 -13.31 13.99 -7.43
CA CYS A 123 -13.51 15.37 -6.98
C CYS A 123 -13.76 16.28 -8.18
N TYR A 124 -14.94 16.91 -8.22
CA TYR A 124 -15.34 17.95 -9.18
C TYR A 124 -15.82 19.17 -8.40
N ASP A 125 -15.33 20.36 -8.75
CA ASP A 125 -15.74 21.65 -8.17
C ASP A 125 -15.78 21.68 -6.63
N GLY A 126 -14.79 21.07 -5.99
CA GLY A 126 -14.67 21.02 -4.52
C GLY A 126 -15.62 20.03 -3.83
N THR A 127 -16.44 19.30 -4.59
CA THR A 127 -17.24 18.17 -4.10
C THR A 127 -16.61 16.85 -4.50
N CYS A 128 -16.49 15.94 -3.54
CA CYS A 128 -15.85 14.64 -3.71
C CYS A 128 -16.89 13.54 -3.46
N SER A 129 -17.08 12.65 -4.42
CA SER A 129 -17.97 11.49 -4.32
C SER A 129 -17.23 10.18 -4.62
N GLU A 130 -17.65 9.11 -3.96
CA GLU A 130 -17.22 7.72 -4.23
C GLU A 130 -17.80 7.18 -5.54
#